data_AF-A0A0R3WFL9-F1
#
_entry.id   AF-A0A0R3WFL9-F1
#
_cell.length_a   1.000
_cell.length_b   1.000
_cell.length_c   1.000
_cell.angle_alpha   90.00
_cell.angle_beta   90.00
_cell.angle_gamma   90.00
#
_symmetry.space_group_name_H-M   'P 1'
#
loop_
_entity.id
_entity.type
_entity.pdbx_description
1 polymer ?
#
loop_
_entity_poly.entity_id
_entity_poly.type
_entity_poly.pdbx_seq_one_letter_code
_entity_poly.pdbx_strand_id
1 'polypeptide(L)'
;MQTLKQGATWPVGIVAKSDWEGCITEPGNRNKISGFRSKYAPNRRFPIDVAAFTVNLNLVLEHPKALFDYGAAESQEGVMFSGLSFQSAYELEPKADSCRNDMS
;
A
#
# COMPACT_ATOMS: atom_id res chain seq x y z
N MET A 1 2.25 15.16 -3.32
CA MET A 1 3.10 14.09 -2.77
C MET A 1 4.57 14.33 -3.11
N GLN A 2 5.23 15.38 -2.56
CA GLN A 2 6.58 15.77 -2.99
C GLN A 2 7.74 15.26 -2.10
N THR A 3 7.47 14.52 -1.02
CA THR A 3 8.50 13.87 -0.20
C THR A 3 8.06 12.46 0.19
N LEU A 4 8.64 11.48 -0.51
CA LEU A 4 8.44 10.05 -0.27
C LEU A 4 9.82 9.40 -0.16
N LYS A 5 10.11 8.68 0.92
CA LYS A 5 11.42 8.02 1.06
C LYS A 5 11.49 6.77 0.20
N GLN A 6 10.52 5.86 0.37
CA GLN A 6 10.49 4.57 -0.33
C GLN A 6 9.12 4.29 -0.93
N GLY A 7 8.09 4.23 -0.08
CA GLY A 7 6.72 3.93 -0.49
C GLY A 7 5.72 4.47 0.52
N ALA A 8 4.49 4.73 0.07
CA ALA A 8 3.40 5.20 0.91
C ALA A 8 2.10 4.52 0.54
N THR A 9 1.17 4.53 1.50
CA THR A 9 -0.18 3.99 1.34
C THR A 9 -1.22 4.86 2.04
N TRP A 10 -2.47 4.74 1.62
CA TRP A 10 -3.63 5.45 2.16
C TRP A 10 -4.91 4.62 1.96
N PRO A 11 -5.99 4.92 2.71
CA PRO A 11 -7.32 4.37 2.47
C PRO A 11 -7.87 4.77 1.10
N VAL A 12 -8.52 3.82 0.43
CA VAL A 12 -9.27 4.04 -0.81
C VAL A 12 -10.73 3.69 -0.60
N GLY A 13 -11.62 4.53 -1.15
CA GLY A 13 -13.06 4.30 -1.12
C GLY A 13 -13.50 3.31 -2.20
N ILE A 14 -14.46 2.44 -1.87
CA ILE A 14 -15.10 1.55 -2.84
C ILE A 14 -16.43 2.16 -3.30
N VAL A 15 -16.58 2.35 -4.62
CA VAL A 15 -17.67 3.09 -5.30
C VAL A 15 -19.09 2.55 -5.00
N ALA A 16 -19.24 1.39 -4.36
CA ALA A 16 -20.55 0.73 -4.25
C ALA A 16 -21.31 0.88 -2.92
N LYS A 17 -20.72 1.11 -1.74
CA LYS A 17 -21.47 1.05 -0.45
C LYS A 17 -20.94 1.88 0.74
N SER A 18 -20.20 2.97 0.53
CA SER A 18 -19.62 3.75 1.67
C SER A 18 -18.67 2.90 2.53
N ASP A 19 -17.90 2.03 1.88
CA ASP A 19 -16.91 1.16 2.51
C ASP A 19 -15.51 1.51 1.96
N TRP A 20 -14.47 1.24 2.76
CA TRP A 20 -13.10 1.59 2.43
C TRP A 20 -12.15 0.44 2.74
N GLU A 21 -11.05 0.39 2.01
CA GLU A 21 -9.93 -0.51 2.24
C GLU A 21 -8.64 0.29 2.39
N GLY A 22 -7.70 -0.22 3.19
CA GLY A 22 -6.39 0.41 3.34
C GLY A 22 -5.80 0.29 4.74
N CYS A 23 -4.76 1.08 4.99
CA CYS A 23 -3.99 1.06 6.23
C CYS A 23 -4.77 1.55 7.45
N ILE A 24 -4.37 1.05 8.63
CA ILE A 24 -4.78 1.52 9.94
C ILE A 24 -3.50 1.85 10.70
N THR A 25 -3.41 3.01 11.35
CA THR A 25 -2.24 3.39 12.16
C THR A 25 -2.46 3.16 13.65
N GLU A 26 -1.39 3.04 14.43
CA GLU A 26 -1.49 2.93 15.89
C GLU A 26 -2.07 4.22 16.52
N PRO A 27 -2.96 4.14 17.54
CA PRO A 27 -3.51 5.32 18.20
C PRO A 27 -2.45 6.25 18.80
N GLY A 28 -1.34 5.68 19.29
CA GLY A 28 -0.22 6.41 19.90
C GLY A 28 0.93 6.74 18.94
N ASN A 29 0.96 6.15 17.73
CA ASN A 29 2.00 6.41 16.73
C ASN A 29 1.40 6.43 15.32
N ARG A 30 1.00 7.63 14.90
CA ARG A 30 0.35 7.87 13.60
C ARG A 30 1.28 7.74 12.39
N ASN A 31 2.57 7.54 12.61
CA ASN A 31 3.54 7.31 11.54
C ASN A 31 3.78 5.82 11.30
N LYS A 32 3.11 4.94 12.06
CA LYS A 32 3.29 3.50 11.98
C LYS A 32 1.97 2.81 11.70
N ILE A 33 1.98 1.96 10.68
CA ILE A 33 0.85 1.10 10.34
C ILE A 33 0.75 -0.02 11.39
N SER A 34 -0.45 -0.22 11.93
CA SER A 34 -0.80 -1.30 12.87
C SER A 34 -1.57 -2.44 12.20
N GLY A 35 -2.23 -2.17 11.08
CA GLY A 35 -2.97 -3.19 10.33
C GLY A 35 -3.55 -2.66 9.02
N PHE A 36 -4.33 -3.51 8.38
CA PHE A 36 -5.02 -3.19 7.12
C PHE A 36 -6.47 -3.67 7.19
N ARG A 37 -7.36 -2.86 6.61
CA ARG A 37 -8.74 -3.24 6.33
C ARG A 37 -8.82 -3.65 4.87
N SER A 38 -9.12 -4.91 4.61
CA SER A 38 -9.32 -5.44 3.27
C SER A 38 -10.36 -6.56 3.34
N LYS A 39 -11.33 -6.56 2.42
CA LYS A 39 -12.33 -7.62 2.27
C LYS A 39 -11.83 -8.74 1.38
N TYR A 40 -11.03 -8.41 0.36
CA TYR A 40 -10.52 -9.38 -0.59
C TYR A 40 -9.12 -9.88 -0.20
N ALA A 41 -9.04 -11.16 0.15
CA ALA A 41 -7.80 -11.85 0.54
C ALA A 41 -6.96 -11.07 1.59
N PRO A 42 -7.51 -10.84 2.80
CA PRO A 42 -6.88 -10.01 3.84
C PRO A 42 -5.59 -10.58 4.43
N ASN A 43 -5.37 -11.90 4.30
CA ASN A 43 -4.19 -12.58 4.83
C ASN A 43 -2.97 -12.50 3.90
N ARG A 44 -3.06 -11.74 2.79
CA ARG A 44 -1.91 -11.49 1.90
C ARG A 44 -0.87 -10.65 2.63
N ARG A 45 0.39 -10.81 2.23
CA ARG A 45 1.52 -10.01 2.75
C ARG A 45 1.36 -8.51 2.46
N PHE A 46 0.68 -8.19 1.36
CA PHE A 46 0.36 -6.83 0.92
C PHE A 46 -1.15 -6.74 0.63
N PRO A 47 -2.00 -6.53 1.65
CA PRO A 47 -3.45 -6.41 1.48
C PRO A 47 -3.82 -4.96 1.11
N ILE A 48 -3.25 -4.47 0.00
CA ILE A 48 -3.37 -3.09 -0.49
C ILE A 48 -3.82 -3.15 -1.95
N ASP A 49 -4.77 -2.30 -2.32
CA ASP A 49 -5.22 -2.14 -3.71
C ASP A 49 -4.21 -1.35 -4.57
N VAL A 50 -4.20 -1.56 -5.88
CA VAL A 50 -3.32 -0.85 -6.82
C VAL A 50 -3.45 0.68 -6.74
N ALA A 51 -4.64 1.21 -6.43
CA ALA A 51 -4.86 2.65 -6.26
C ALA A 51 -4.44 3.19 -4.88
N ALA A 52 -4.12 2.30 -3.94
CA ALA A 52 -3.90 2.63 -2.53
C ALA A 52 -2.41 2.77 -2.16
N PHE A 53 -1.51 2.89 -3.13
CA PHE A 53 -0.09 3.12 -2.87
C PHE A 53 0.63 3.98 -3.90
N THR A 54 1.80 4.47 -3.50
CA THR A 54 2.81 5.05 -4.39
C THR A 54 4.20 4.63 -3.94
N VAL A 55 5.14 4.60 -4.88
CA VAL A 55 6.54 4.23 -4.65
C VAL A 55 7.47 5.29 -5.21
N ASN A 56 8.65 5.41 -4.63
CA ASN A 56 9.64 6.40 -5.04
C ASN A 56 10.17 6.01 -6.43
N LEU A 57 10.17 6.96 -7.37
CA LEU A 57 10.68 6.74 -8.72
C LEU A 57 12.12 6.20 -8.72
N ASN A 58 12.98 6.71 -7.85
CA ASN A 58 14.36 6.24 -7.75
C ASN A 58 14.43 4.75 -7.39
N LEU A 59 13.54 4.29 -6.50
CA LEU A 59 13.44 2.87 -6.12
C LEU A 59 13.05 2.00 -7.33
N VAL A 60 12.11 2.47 -8.14
CA VAL A 60 11.72 1.76 -9.38
C VAL A 60 12.89 1.71 -10.38
N LEU A 61 13.64 2.80 -10.52
CA LEU A 61 14.81 2.86 -11.41
C LEU A 61 15.98 1.98 -10.93
N GLU A 62 16.18 1.86 -9.61
CA GLU A 62 17.18 0.99 -8.99
C GLU A 62 16.80 -0.51 -9.10
N HIS A 63 15.50 -0.81 -9.18
CA HIS A 63 14.94 -2.15 -9.27
C HIS A 63 14.17 -2.38 -10.58
N PRO A 64 14.83 -2.32 -11.76
CA PRO A 64 14.15 -2.38 -13.06
C PRO A 64 13.45 -3.72 -13.37
N LYS A 65 13.69 -4.75 -12.55
CA LYS A 65 13.04 -6.07 -12.63
C LYS A 65 11.78 -6.16 -11.76
N ALA A 66 11.47 -5.13 -10.96
CA ALA A 66 10.26 -5.05 -10.16
C ALA A 66 9.06 -4.71 -11.06
N LEU A 67 8.48 -5.74 -11.67
CA LEU A 67 7.35 -5.62 -12.59
C LEU A 67 6.15 -6.37 -12.01
N PHE A 68 4.96 -5.94 -12.42
CA PHE A 68 3.76 -6.73 -12.20
C PHE A 68 3.83 -8.04 -13.00
N ASP A 69 3.40 -9.13 -12.40
CA ASP A 69 3.31 -10.44 -13.03
C ASP A 69 1.83 -10.76 -13.34
N TYR A 70 1.52 -10.88 -14.63
CA TYR A 70 0.17 -11.24 -15.09
C TYR A 70 -0.26 -12.64 -14.64
N GLY A 71 0.68 -13.54 -14.34
CA GLY A 71 0.40 -14.86 -13.78
C GLY A 71 0.03 -14.84 -12.30
N ALA A 72 0.36 -13.75 -11.58
CA ALA A 72 0.12 -13.58 -10.15
C ALA A 72 -1.15 -12.76 -9.87
N ALA A 73 -2.26 -13.10 -10.54
CA ALA A 73 -3.50 -12.30 -10.54
C ALA A 73 -4.02 -11.91 -9.15
N GLU A 74 -3.82 -12.75 -8.12
CA GLU A 74 -4.28 -12.47 -6.74
C GLU A 74 -3.24 -11.76 -5.86
N SER A 75 -2.03 -11.50 -6.35
CA SER A 75 -0.91 -10.95 -5.56
C SER A 75 -0.02 -9.98 -6.34
N GLN A 76 -0.55 -9.35 -7.40
CA GLN A 76 0.21 -8.45 -8.27
C GLN A 76 0.94 -7.35 -7.52
N GLU A 77 0.27 -6.71 -6.55
CA GLU A 77 0.86 -5.66 -5.71
C GLU A 77 2.02 -6.24 -4.88
N GLY A 78 1.82 -7.44 -4.33
CA GLY A 78 2.84 -8.12 -3.54
C GLY A 78 4.08 -8.53 -4.35
N VAL A 79 3.92 -8.91 -5.62
CA VAL A 79 5.04 -9.20 -6.52
C VAL A 79 5.85 -7.93 -6.79
N MET A 80 5.16 -6.82 -7.08
CA MET A 80 5.81 -5.53 -7.34
C MET A 80 6.57 -5.05 -6.10
N PHE A 81 5.93 -5.03 -4.93
CA PHE A 81 6.57 -4.63 -3.67
C PHE A 81 7.75 -5.53 -3.29
N SER A 82 7.64 -6.84 -3.48
CA SER A 82 8.76 -7.76 -3.25
C SER A 82 9.94 -7.48 -4.19
N GLY A 83 9.66 -7.13 -5.46
CA GLY A 83 10.67 -6.71 -6.43
C GLY A 83 11.37 -5.40 -6.06
N LEU A 84 10.66 -4.49 -5.40
CA LEU A 84 11.17 -3.25 -4.81
C LEU A 84 11.82 -3.43 -3.43
N SER A 85 12.06 -4.68 -3.01
CA SER A 85 12.70 -5.05 -1.74
C SER A 85 11.89 -4.78 -0.46
N PHE A 86 10.58 -4.53 -0.56
CA PHE A 86 9.73 -4.50 0.62
C PHE A 86 9.48 -5.93 1.14
N GLN A 87 9.66 -6.13 2.45
CA GLN A 87 9.32 -7.39 3.11
C GLN A 87 7.87 -7.41 3.58
N SER A 88 7.30 -6.23 3.85
CA SER A 88 5.92 -6.10 4.29
C SER A 88 5.32 -4.73 4.01
N ALA A 89 3.99 -4.70 3.86
CA ALA A 89 3.21 -3.48 3.73
C ALA A 89 3.35 -2.53 4.95
N TYR A 90 3.76 -3.04 6.11
CA TYR A 90 4.02 -2.23 7.32
C TYR A 90 5.21 -1.27 7.19
N GLU A 91 6.06 -1.45 6.19
CA GLU A 91 7.21 -0.58 5.91
C GLU A 91 6.80 0.70 5.15
N LEU A 92 5.57 0.77 4.64
CA LEU A 92 5.06 1.91 3.90
C LEU A 92 4.73 3.09 4.82
N GLU A 93 4.95 4.30 4.30
CA GLU A 93 4.58 5.54 5.00
C GLU A 93 3.05 5.74 4.93
N PRO A 94 2.34 5.85 6.06
CA PRO A 94 0.92 6.18 6.04
C PRO A 94 0.70 7.63 5.62
N LYS A 95 -0.14 7.86 4.60
CA LYS A 95 -0.56 9.20 4.14
C LYS A 95 -2.05 9.41 4.41
N ALA A 96 -2.64 10.49 3.89
CA ALA A 96 -4.05 10.85 4.10
C ALA A 96 -4.46 11.03 5.57
N ASP A 97 -3.77 11.95 6.26
CA ASP A 97 -3.89 12.19 7.70
C ASP A 97 -3.75 10.89 8.52
N SER A 98 -2.67 10.14 8.23
CA SER A 98 -2.39 8.85 8.89
C SER A 98 -3.51 7.84 8.73
N CYS A 99 -3.93 7.64 7.48
CA CYS A 99 -4.97 6.71 7.08
C CYS A 99 -6.36 7.00 7.69
N ARG A 100 -6.68 8.27 7.96
CA ARG A 100 -8.00 8.68 8.49
C ARG A 100 -8.95 9.19 7.44
N ASN A 101 -8.41 9.74 6.36
CA ASN A 101 -9.16 10.14 5.19
C ASN A 101 -8.78 9.23 4.03
N ASP A 102 -9.70 9.05 3.10
CA ASP A 102 -9.35 8.55 1.79
C ASP A 102 -8.81 9.69 0.91
N MET A 103 -7.99 9.34 -0.08
CA MET A 103 -7.46 10.29 -1.08
C MET A 103 -8.17 10.13 -2.44
N SER A 104 -9.34 9.50 -2.44
CA SER A 104 -10.16 9.23 -3.63
C SER A 104 -10.85 10.48 -4.18
#